data_AF-A0A2N0R1F5-F1
#
_entry.id   AF-A0A2N0R1F5-F1
#
_cell.length_a   1.000
_cell.length_b   1.000
_cell.length_c   1.000
_cell.angle_alpha   90.00
_cell.angle_beta   90.00
_cell.angle_gamma   90.00
#
_symmetry.space_group_name_H-M   'P 1'
#
loop_
_entity.id
_entity.type
_entity.pdbx_description
1 polymer ?
#
loop_
_entity_poly.entity_id
_entity_poly.type
_entity_poly.pdbx_seq_one_letter_code
_entity_poly.pdbx_strand_id
1 'polypeptide(L)'
;MYFVATGRQPFSDHTHDKVLALCICNGIRPKLNELEAPNCYVELMERCWDSVPDNRPNAVEIENIIYSYNFGLNGEIKKQFKKAEKYRKVNISSIEIDQSITHPQASNISRLLNPFTKDLPKCDDDHSECFDCSIAD
;
A
#
# COMPACT_ATOMS: atom_id res chain seq x y z
N MET A 1 5.95 0.73 3.80
CA MET A 1 6.56 0.11 2.60
C MET A 1 6.16 0.84 1.33
N TYR A 2 4.87 1.03 1.03
CA TYR A 2 4.39 1.75 -0.17
C TYR A 2 5.07 3.11 -0.43
N PHE A 3 5.07 4.01 0.56
CA PHE A 3 5.73 5.32 0.43
C PHE A 3 7.23 5.19 0.12
N VAL A 4 7.93 4.23 0.72
CA VAL A 4 9.36 4.02 0.47
C VAL A 4 9.60 3.52 -0.96
N ALA A 5 8.70 2.68 -1.49
CA ALA A 5 8.82 2.16 -2.85
C ALA A 5 8.56 3.24 -3.92
N THR A 6 7.59 4.13 -3.67
CA THR A 6 7.00 5.02 -4.69
C THR A 6 7.29 6.51 -4.49
N GLY A 7 7.62 6.93 -3.27
CA GLY A 7 7.62 8.34 -2.85
C GLY A 7 6.23 8.97 -2.74
N ARG A 8 5.15 8.20 -2.98
CA ARG A 8 3.76 8.69 -3.01
C ARG A 8 3.07 8.44 -1.69
N GLN A 9 2.23 9.40 -1.27
CA GLN A 9 1.34 9.15 -0.13
C GLN A 9 0.25 8.15 -0.55
N PRO A 10 -0.09 7.17 0.30
CA PRO A 10 -1.14 6.21 -0.03
C PRO A 10 -2.48 6.95 -0.16
N PHE A 11 -3.21 6.69 -1.25
CA PHE A 11 -4.50 7.33 -1.54
C PHE A 11 -4.46 8.86 -1.64
N SER A 12 -3.31 9.42 -2.07
CA SER A 12 -3.13 10.88 -2.18
C SER A 12 -4.12 11.55 -3.11
N ASP A 13 -4.65 10.82 -4.09
CA ASP A 13 -5.66 11.22 -5.06
C ASP A 13 -7.10 11.25 -4.50
N HIS A 14 -7.33 10.72 -3.29
CA HIS A 14 -8.66 10.63 -2.68
C HIS A 14 -8.84 11.61 -1.52
N THR A 15 -10.10 11.98 -1.27
CA THR A 15 -10.48 12.59 0.01
C THR A 15 -10.24 11.60 1.14
N HIS A 16 -9.53 12.04 2.18
CA HIS A 16 -9.36 11.23 3.39
C HIS A 16 -10.60 11.41 4.29
N ASP A 17 -11.71 10.76 3.96
CA ASP A 17 -12.96 10.85 4.73
C ASP A 17 -13.43 9.46 5.23
N LYS A 18 -14.69 9.41 5.69
CA LYS A 18 -15.33 8.16 6.13
C LYS A 18 -15.37 7.13 5.01
N VAL A 19 -15.67 7.53 3.78
CA VAL A 19 -15.83 6.61 2.65
C VAL A 19 -14.51 5.90 2.37
N LEU A 20 -13.41 6.64 2.27
CA LEU A 20 -12.09 6.02 2.08
C LEU A 20 -11.72 5.06 3.23
N ALA A 21 -12.02 5.43 4.48
CA ALA A 21 -11.78 4.54 5.62
C ALA A 21 -12.54 3.21 5.50
N LEU A 22 -13.80 3.24 5.03
CA LEU A 22 -14.59 2.02 4.79
C LEU A 22 -14.01 1.19 3.65
N CYS A 23 -13.63 1.82 2.55
CA CYS A 23 -12.98 1.15 1.44
C CYS A 23 -11.73 0.37 1.89
N ILE A 24 -10.89 0.98 2.74
CA ILE A 24 -9.68 0.35 3.28
C ILE A 24 -10.03 -0.84 4.18
N CYS A 25 -11.03 -0.70 5.06
CA CYS A 25 -11.55 -1.80 5.88
C CYS A 25 -12.07 -2.96 5.02
N ASN A 26 -12.67 -2.65 3.88
CA ASN A 26 -13.19 -3.63 2.90
C ASN A 26 -12.11 -4.19 1.96
N GLY A 27 -10.83 -3.90 2.20
CA GLY A 27 -9.73 -4.53 1.47
C GLY A 27 -9.11 -3.68 0.35
N ILE A 28 -9.57 -2.46 0.12
CA ILE A 28 -8.87 -1.56 -0.81
C ILE A 28 -7.46 -1.28 -0.29
N ARG A 29 -6.48 -1.33 -1.19
CA ARG A 29 -5.06 -1.07 -0.93
C ARG A 29 -4.51 -0.06 -1.96
N PRO A 30 -3.43 0.67 -1.64
CA PRO A 30 -2.81 1.58 -2.60
C PRO A 30 -2.36 0.83 -3.86
N LYS A 31 -2.70 1.37 -5.04
CA LYS A 31 -2.27 0.80 -6.32
C LYS A 31 -0.78 1.04 -6.51
N LEU A 32 -0.04 -0.02 -6.86
CA LEU A 32 1.38 0.05 -7.18
C LEU A 32 1.60 -0.52 -8.59
N ASN A 33 2.37 0.19 -9.42
CA ASN A 33 2.91 -0.41 -10.63
C ASN A 33 4.05 -1.36 -10.25
N GLU A 34 3.88 -2.65 -10.52
CA GLU A 34 4.87 -3.70 -10.20
C GLU A 34 6.25 -3.45 -10.82
N LEU A 35 6.37 -2.59 -11.84
CA LEU A 35 7.66 -2.23 -12.43
C LEU A 35 8.43 -1.18 -11.60
N GLU A 36 7.75 -0.42 -10.74
CA GLU A 36 8.38 0.61 -9.90
C GLU A 36 9.13 0.03 -8.70
N ALA A 37 8.77 -1.17 -8.25
CA ALA A 37 9.35 -1.83 -7.10
C ALA A 37 9.81 -3.25 -7.46
N PRO A 38 10.81 -3.82 -6.76
CA PRO A 38 11.16 -5.23 -6.94
C PRO A 38 9.98 -6.12 -6.52
N ASN A 39 9.63 -7.14 -7.31
CA ASN A 39 8.48 -8.02 -7.01
C ASN A 39 8.54 -8.61 -5.59
N CYS A 40 9.71 -9.05 -5.11
CA CYS A 40 9.87 -9.57 -3.76
C CYS A 40 9.54 -8.53 -2.66
N TYR A 41 9.71 -7.24 -2.95
CA TYR A 41 9.32 -6.15 -2.05
C TYR A 41 7.81 -5.90 -2.10
N VAL A 42 7.20 -6.02 -3.29
CA VAL A 42 5.74 -5.95 -3.47
C VAL A 42 5.05 -7.07 -2.70
N GLU A 43 5.49 -8.32 -2.89
CA GLU A 43 4.96 -9.48 -2.17
C GLU A 43 5.07 -9.33 -0.64
N LEU A 44 6.20 -8.83 -0.13
CA LEU A 44 6.36 -8.56 1.29
C LEU A 44 5.39 -7.47 1.78
N MET A 45 5.26 -6.38 1.02
CA MET A 45 4.33 -5.30 1.32
C MET A 45 2.89 -5.82 1.35
N GLU A 46 2.53 -6.71 0.43
CA GLU A 46 1.20 -7.30 0.36
C GLU A 46 0.88 -8.20 1.55
N ARG A 47 1.85 -9.02 1.97
CA ARG A 47 1.72 -9.82 3.19
C ARG A 47 1.55 -8.95 4.44
N CYS A 48 2.17 -7.77 4.51
CA CYS A 48 2.06 -6.88 5.67
C CYS A 48 0.64 -6.32 5.86
N TRP A 49 -0.18 -6.26 4.81
CA TRP A 49 -1.54 -5.73 4.86
C TRP A 49 -2.61 -6.75 4.47
N ASP A 50 -2.31 -8.04 4.63
CA ASP A 50 -3.23 -9.15 4.42
C ASP A 50 -4.52 -8.93 5.23
N SER A 51 -5.66 -9.24 4.63
CA SER A 51 -6.97 -9.10 5.29
C SER A 51 -7.10 -10.04 6.48
N VAL A 52 -6.46 -11.22 6.43
CA VAL A 52 -6.36 -12.17 7.54
C VAL A 52 -5.17 -11.78 8.42
N PRO A 53 -5.37 -11.34 9.68
CA PRO A 53 -4.29 -10.87 10.53
C PRO A 53 -3.18 -11.89 10.77
N ASP A 54 -3.53 -13.18 10.87
CA ASP A 54 -2.58 -14.27 11.14
C ASP A 54 -1.60 -14.53 9.98
N ASN A 55 -1.92 -14.09 8.76
CA ASN A 55 -1.03 -14.17 7.61
C ASN A 55 0.05 -13.07 7.61
N ARG A 56 -0.12 -12.02 8.44
CA ARG A 56 0.78 -10.88 8.45
C ARG A 56 2.10 -11.27 9.13
N PRO A 57 3.25 -10.99 8.50
CA PRO A 57 4.53 -11.27 9.13
C PRO A 57 4.73 -10.35 10.34
N ASN A 58 5.34 -10.89 11.38
CA ASN A 58 5.77 -10.08 12.51
C ASN A 58 7.04 -9.28 12.16
N ALA A 59 7.43 -8.35 13.03
CA ALA A 59 8.57 -7.46 12.79
C ALA A 59 9.90 -8.21 12.59
N VAL A 60 10.12 -9.33 13.30
CA VAL A 60 11.34 -10.15 13.19
C VAL A 60 11.38 -10.86 11.84
N GLU A 61 10.25 -11.37 11.36
CA GLU A 61 10.16 -11.98 10.03
C GLU A 61 10.43 -10.95 8.92
N ILE A 62 9.86 -9.74 9.05
CA ILE A 62 10.09 -8.64 8.10
C ILE A 62 11.58 -8.28 8.06
N GLU A 63 12.23 -8.13 9.22
CA GLU A 63 13.65 -7.83 9.32
C GLU A 63 14.50 -8.91 8.62
N ASN A 64 14.25 -10.19 8.91
CA ASN A 64 14.96 -11.31 8.31
C ASN A 64 14.81 -11.34 6.79
N ILE A 65 13.60 -11.09 6.28
CA ILE A 65 13.32 -11.03 4.84
C ILE A 65 14.11 -9.87 4.20
N ILE A 66 14.03 -8.66 4.76
CA ILE A 66 14.77 -7.49 4.24
C ILE A 66 16.28 -7.70 4.31
N TYR A 67 16.78 -8.32 5.37
CA TYR A 67 18.18 -8.68 5.50
C TYR A 67 18.60 -9.65 4.38
N SER A 68 17.79 -10.68 4.10
CA SER A 68 18.07 -11.63 3.02
C SER A 68 18.19 -10.96 1.64
N TYR A 69 17.45 -9.87 1.40
CA TYR A 69 17.52 -9.10 0.16
C TYR A 69 18.86 -8.38 0.02
N ASN A 70 19.37 -7.80 1.12
CA ASN A 70 20.63 -7.06 1.14
C ASN A 70 21.86 -7.96 0.98
N PHE A 71 21.84 -9.15 1.58
CA PHE A 71 22.97 -10.08 1.55
C PHE A 71 23.04 -10.93 0.27
N GLY A 72 22.11 -10.72 -0.67
CA GLY A 72 22.30 -11.13 -2.06
C GLY A 72 22.45 -12.64 -2.26
N LEU A 73 21.90 -13.46 -1.35
CA LEU A 73 21.98 -14.93 -1.42
C LEU A 73 21.29 -15.49 -2.67
N ASN A 74 20.47 -14.69 -3.35
CA ASN A 74 19.76 -15.08 -4.57
C ASN A 74 19.99 -14.08 -5.70
N GLY A 75 20.62 -14.55 -6.79
CA GLY A 75 20.85 -13.76 -8.00
C GLY A 75 19.55 -13.23 -8.64
N GLU A 76 18.43 -13.90 -8.43
CA GLU A 76 17.14 -13.50 -8.95
C GLU A 76 16.60 -12.24 -8.26
N ILE A 77 16.69 -12.18 -6.92
CA ILE A 77 16.32 -10.98 -6.15
C ILE A 77 17.11 -9.77 -6.66
N LYS A 78 18.41 -9.92 -6.83
CA LYS A 78 19.27 -8.86 -7.37
C LYS A 78 18.83 -8.36 -8.75
N LYS A 79 18.32 -9.25 -9.62
CA LYS A 79 17.78 -8.86 -10.93
C LYS A 79 16.50 -8.04 -10.80
N GLN A 80 15.60 -8.42 -9.89
CA GLN A 80 14.36 -7.67 -9.65
C GLN A 80 14.65 -6.22 -9.23
N PHE A 81 15.57 -6.02 -8.28
CA PHE A 81 15.99 -4.68 -7.87
C PHE A 81 16.61 -3.86 -9.02
N LYS A 82 17.47 -4.48 -9.84
CA LYS A 82 18.05 -3.81 -11.02
C LYS A 82 16.98 -3.43 -12.05
N LYS A 83 15.97 -4.30 -12.26
CA LYS A 83 14.86 -4.05 -13.18
C LYS A 83 14.03 -2.86 -12.72
N ALA A 84 13.63 -2.84 -11.46
CA ALA A 84 12.87 -1.73 -10.86
C ALA A 84 13.66 -0.41 -10.94
N GLU A 85 14.95 -0.44 -10.63
CA GLU A 85 15.81 0.74 -10.72
C GLU A 85 15.93 1.28 -12.15
N LYS A 86 16.07 0.40 -13.14
CA LYS A 86 16.09 0.80 -14.55
C LYS A 86 14.76 1.44 -14.96
N TYR A 87 13.64 0.89 -14.53
CA TYR A 87 12.31 1.45 -14.82
C TYR A 87 12.16 2.85 -14.22
N ARG A 88 12.50 3.04 -12.94
CA ARG A 88 12.41 4.35 -12.27
C ARG A 88 13.27 5.41 -12.96
N LYS A 89 14.48 5.06 -13.41
CA LYS A 89 15.35 6.00 -14.14
C LYS A 89 14.77 6.47 -15.47
N VAL A 90 14.04 5.60 -16.17
CA VAL A 90 13.42 5.94 -17.47
C VAL A 90 12.13 6.75 -17.27
N ASN A 91 11.42 6.56 -16.16
CA ASN A 91 10.11 7.17 -15.90
C ASN A 91 10.13 8.26 -14.82
N ILE A 92 11.30 8.83 -14.54
CA ILE A 92 11.49 9.77 -13.42
C ILE A 92 10.51 10.95 -13.47
N SER A 93 10.29 11.53 -14.65
CA SER A 93 9.40 12.68 -14.84
C SER A 93 7.92 12.36 -14.54
N SER A 94 7.44 11.20 -14.98
CA SER A 94 6.08 10.74 -14.66
C SER A 94 5.91 10.48 -13.17
N ILE A 95 6.92 9.86 -12.54
CA ILE A 95 6.91 9.58 -11.10
C ILE A 95 6.90 10.89 -10.28
N GLU A 96 7.68 11.90 -10.67
CA GLU A 96 7.68 13.21 -10.02
C GLU A 96 6.32 13.92 -10.11
N ILE A 97 5.66 13.83 -11.28
CA ILE A 97 4.30 14.38 -11.46
C ILE A 97 3.33 13.67 -10.52
N ASP A 98 3.32 12.33 -10.51
CA ASP A 98 2.43 11.55 -9.64
C ASP A 98 2.65 11.84 -8.15
N GLN A 99 3.90 12.06 -7.72
CA GLN A 99 4.22 12.43 -6.34
C GLN A 99 3.68 13.81 -5.94
N SER A 100 3.49 14.72 -6.90
CA SER A 100 2.97 16.07 -6.67
C SER A 100 1.45 16.14 -6.61
N ILE A 101 0.75 15.13 -7.14
CA ILE A 101 -0.72 15.09 -7.16
C ILE A 101 -1.23 14.67 -5.78
N THR A 102 -1.89 15.59 -5.11
CA THR A 102 -2.55 15.35 -3.82
C THR A 102 -3.88 16.07 -3.79
N HIS A 103 -4.95 15.35 -3.47
CA HIS A 103 -6.27 15.90 -3.27
C HIS A 103 -6.21 16.89 -2.08
N PRO A 104 -6.85 18.08 -2.16
CA PRO A 104 -6.76 19.08 -1.10
C PRO A 104 -7.25 18.60 0.27
N GLN A 105 -8.10 17.57 0.29
CA GLN A 105 -8.64 16.96 1.51
C GLN A 105 -7.93 15.65 1.89
N ALA A 106 -6.85 15.29 1.19
CA ALA A 106 -5.95 14.24 1.63
C ALA A 106 -5.08 14.77 2.79
N SER A 107 -5.00 13.99 3.87
CA SER A 107 -4.20 14.35 5.04
C SER A 107 -3.52 13.12 5.63
N ASN A 108 -2.20 13.17 5.72
CA ASN A 108 -1.36 12.11 6.28
C ASN A 108 -0.99 12.36 7.74
N ILE A 109 -1.69 13.30 8.39
CA ILE A 109 -1.52 13.59 9.81
C ILE A 109 -2.41 12.63 10.60
N SER A 110 -1.86 12.13 11.72
CA SER A 110 -2.61 11.28 12.64
C SER A 110 -3.90 11.97 13.10
N ARG A 111 -4.99 11.21 13.10
CA ARG A 111 -6.32 11.64 13.51
C ARG A 111 -7.07 10.47 14.10
N LEU A 112 -8.02 10.75 14.99
CA LEU A 112 -8.86 9.71 15.58
C LEU A 112 -9.67 9.02 14.47
N LEU A 113 -9.68 7.69 14.49
CA LEU A 113 -10.46 6.88 13.56
C LEU A 113 -11.93 6.78 13.99
N ASN A 114 -12.20 6.85 15.30
CA ASN A 114 -13.54 6.73 15.88
C ASN A 114 -14.62 7.60 15.21
N PRO A 115 -14.38 8.87 14.83
CA PRO A 115 -15.38 9.68 14.13
C PRO A 115 -15.83 9.07 12.78
N PHE A 116 -14.97 8.29 12.12
CA PHE A 116 -15.25 7.66 10.84
C PHE A 116 -15.88 6.27 11.00
N THR A 117 -15.59 5.58 12.11
CA THR A 117 -16.05 4.20 12.34
C THR A 117 -17.21 4.08 13.31
N LYS A 118 -17.66 5.17 13.94
CA LYS A 118 -18.68 5.18 15.01
C LYS A 118 -20.00 4.53 14.61
N ASP A 119 -20.44 4.74 13.38
CA ASP A 119 -21.73 4.23 12.89
C ASP A 119 -21.59 2.93 12.10
N LEU A 120 -20.40 2.31 12.10
CA LEU A 120 -20.22 1.04 11.42
C LEU A 120 -20.82 -0.08 12.26
N PRO A 121 -21.54 -1.03 11.63
CA PRO A 121 -21.83 -2.28 12.29
C PRO A 121 -20.50 -2.89 12.74
N LYS A 122 -20.48 -3.38 13.98
CA LYS A 122 -19.34 -4.20 14.43
C LYS A 122 -19.23 -5.34 13.43
N CYS A 123 -18.03 -5.58 12.91
CA CYS A 123 -17.77 -6.76 12.10
C CYS A 123 -17.88 -7.97 13.03
N ASP A 124 -19.10 -8.47 13.20
CA ASP A 124 -19.35 -9.84 13.59
C ASP A 124 -19.19 -10.65 12.28
N ASP A 125 -18.51 -11.79 12.35
CA ASP A 125 -17.93 -12.60 11.26
C ASP A 125 -18.86 -13.11 10.12
N ASP A 126 -20.02 -12.49 9.85
CA ASP A 126 -20.93 -12.93 8.79
C ASP A 126 -21.33 -11.78 7.85
N HIS A 127 -20.80 -11.87 6.62
CA HIS A 127 -21.39 -11.39 5.37
C HIS A 127 -22.39 -10.21 5.48
N SER A 128 -21.89 -8.99 5.66
CA SER A 128 -22.70 -7.77 5.50
C SER A 128 -22.58 -7.23 4.07
N GLU A 129 -23.72 -7.17 3.38
CA GLU A 129 -23.89 -6.79 1.98
C GLU A 129 -23.40 -5.37 1.63
N CYS A 130 -23.06 -5.27 0.35
CA CYS A 130 -22.31 -4.23 -0.34
C CYS A 130 -23.10 -2.92 -0.52
N PHE A 131 -22.48 -1.79 -0.19
CA PHE A 131 -22.66 -0.57 -1.01
C PHE A 131 -21.45 -0.50 -1.92
N ASP A 132 -21.70 -0.54 -3.24
CA ASP A 132 -20.67 -0.48 -4.26
C ASP A 132 -19.69 0.67 -3.97
N CYS A 133 -18.45 0.32 -3.65
CA CYS A 133 -17.35 1.27 -3.58
C CYS A 133 -16.87 1.56 -5.00
N SER A 134 -17.74 2.18 -5.81
CA SER A 134 -17.36 2.68 -7.12
C SER A 134 -16.46 3.90 -6.92
N ILE A 135 -15.15 3.70 -7.04
CA ILE A 135 -14.21 4.79 -7.27
C ILE A 135 -14.43 5.22 -8.71
N ALA A 136 -15.13 6.34 -8.92
CA ALA A 136 -15.32 6.89 -10.26
C ALA A 136 -13.97 7.38 -10.80
N ASP A 137 -13.63 6.92 -12.01
CA ASP A 137 -12.44 7.28 -12.79
C ASP A 137 -12.38 8.77 -13.15
#